data_AF-A0A349NEX9-F1
#
_entry.id   AF-A0A349NEX9-F1
#
_cell.length_a   1.000
_cell.length_b   1.000
_cell.length_c   1.000
_cell.angle_alpha   90.00
_cell.angle_beta   90.00
_cell.angle_gamma   90.00
#
_symmetry.space_group_name_H-M   'P 1'
#
loop_
_entity.id
_entity.type
_entity.pdbx_description
1 polymer ?
#
loop_
_entity_poly.entity_id
_entity_poly.type
_entity_poly.pdbx_seq_one_letter_code
_entity_poly.pdbx_strand_id
1 'polypeptide(L)'
;MYTISLWKAIHNVNHEMKTWLSFGKCQSVHFSAQIAGITLTMMQYNILCTVKRFESYETIGGLFREVSADALELSVTDRIWELICQVVLEIAEMVSADASELLAALVDPPKFYKIMNIYKLAS
;
A
#
# COMPACT_ATOMS: atom_id res chain seq x y z
N MET A 1 -2.41 20.28 -26.88
CA MET A 1 -2.31 19.77 -25.49
C MET A 1 -0.85 19.52 -25.08
N TYR A 2 -0.06 18.75 -25.84
CA TYR A 2 1.34 18.43 -25.51
C TYR A 2 2.29 19.65 -25.38
N THR A 3 2.13 20.67 -26.22
CA THR A 3 2.98 21.89 -26.20
C THR A 3 2.82 22.69 -24.91
N ILE A 4 1.60 22.80 -24.40
CA ILE A 4 1.29 23.51 -23.15
C ILE A 4 1.88 22.77 -21.94
N SER A 5 1.79 21.43 -21.93
CA SER A 5 2.34 20.61 -20.84
C SER A 5 3.87 20.70 -20.79
N LEU A 6 4.54 20.64 -21.95
CA LEU A 6 6.00 20.76 -22.02
C LEU A 6 6.47 22.15 -21.56
N TRP A 7 5.78 23.21 -21.99
CA TRP A 7 6.08 24.57 -21.56
C TRP A 7 5.94 24.74 -20.05
N LYS A 8 4.86 24.20 -19.45
CA LYS A 8 4.64 24.24 -18.00
C LYS A 8 5.76 23.51 -17.24
N ALA A 9 6.21 22.36 -17.75
CA ALA A 9 7.31 21.61 -17.13
C ALA A 9 8.60 22.44 -17.12
N ILE A 10 8.99 23.03 -18.25
CA ILE A 10 10.19 23.88 -18.35
C ILE A 10 10.07 25.12 -17.45
N HIS A 11 8.91 25.75 -17.41
CA HIS A 11 8.66 26.90 -16.54
C HIS A 11 8.86 26.55 -15.06
N ASN A 12 8.32 25.41 -14.63
CA ASN A 12 8.44 24.95 -13.24
C ASN A 12 9.89 24.62 -12.87
N VAL A 13 10.63 23.94 -13.75
CA VAL A 13 12.06 23.65 -13.56
C VAL A 13 12.84 24.97 -13.35
N ASN A 14 12.64 25.96 -14.22
CA ASN A 14 13.32 27.25 -14.10
C ASN A 14 12.95 28.00 -12.81
N HIS A 15 11.68 27.94 -12.41
CA HIS A 15 11.22 28.54 -11.15
C HIS A 15 11.89 27.88 -9.93
N GLU A 16 11.91 26.55 -9.88
CA GLU A 16 12.53 25.77 -8.80
C GLU A 16 14.04 26.03 -8.70
N MET A 17 14.75 26.03 -9.84
CA MET A 17 16.19 26.29 -9.89
C MET A 17 16.55 27.70 -9.40
N LYS A 18 15.73 28.72 -9.72
CA LYS A 18 15.93 30.10 -9.22
C LYS A 18 15.67 30.21 -7.72
N THR A 19 14.64 29.52 -7.24
CA THR A 19 14.19 29.59 -5.84
C THR A 19 15.18 28.89 -4.92
N TRP A 20 15.55 27.64 -5.25
CA TRP A 20 16.28 26.76 -4.36
C TRP A 20 17.77 26.64 -4.67
N LEU A 21 18.16 26.77 -5.95
CA LEU A 21 19.53 26.49 -6.38
C LEU A 21 20.29 27.73 -6.87
N SER A 22 19.77 28.92 -6.56
CA SER A 22 20.42 30.21 -6.87
C SER A 22 20.81 30.38 -8.34
N PHE A 23 20.02 29.79 -9.25
CA PHE A 23 20.26 29.87 -10.68
C PHE A 23 20.37 31.32 -11.18
N GLY A 24 21.45 31.64 -11.89
CA GLY A 24 21.70 32.96 -12.44
C GLY A 24 22.17 34.02 -11.44
N LYS A 25 22.47 33.67 -10.18
CA LYS A 25 22.99 34.62 -9.18
C LYS A 25 24.51 34.82 -9.21
N CYS A 26 25.24 34.10 -10.07
CA CYS A 26 26.69 34.25 -10.20
C CYS A 26 27.05 35.67 -10.69
N GLN A 27 27.79 36.42 -9.87
CA GLN A 27 28.28 37.78 -10.19
C GLN A 27 29.74 37.80 -10.67
N SER A 28 30.27 36.65 -11.12
CA SER A 28 31.65 36.58 -11.59
C SER A 28 31.81 37.33 -12.91
N VAL A 29 32.91 38.09 -13.02
CA VAL A 29 33.27 38.82 -14.24
C VAL A 29 33.76 37.85 -15.33
N HIS A 30 34.17 36.64 -14.96
CA HIS A 30 34.63 35.62 -15.90
C HIS A 30 33.47 34.80 -16.46
N PHE A 31 33.36 34.77 -17.78
CA PHE A 31 32.35 33.99 -18.49
C PHE A 31 32.44 32.49 -18.17
N SER A 32 33.65 31.94 -18.05
CA SER A 32 33.88 30.55 -17.66
C SER A 32 33.28 30.21 -16.29
N ALA A 33 33.37 31.14 -15.33
CA ALA A 33 32.79 30.97 -14.00
C ALA A 33 31.26 31.04 -14.04
N GLN A 34 30.68 31.88 -14.90
CA GLN A 34 29.22 31.94 -15.09
C GLN A 34 28.68 30.64 -15.71
N ILE A 35 29.36 30.11 -16.74
CA ILE A 35 29.01 28.82 -17.34
C ILE A 35 29.13 27.70 -16.31
N ALA A 36 30.23 27.64 -15.56
CA ALA A 36 30.42 26.66 -14.50
C ALA A 36 29.31 26.75 -13.43
N GLY A 37 28.90 27.96 -13.04
CA GLY A 37 27.80 28.17 -12.10
C GLY A 37 26.46 27.64 -12.62
N ILE A 38 26.12 27.92 -13.88
CA ILE A 38 24.92 27.38 -14.54
C ILE A 38 24.97 25.85 -14.62
N THR A 39 26.11 25.29 -15.04
CA THR A 39 26.29 23.83 -15.14
C THR A 39 26.16 23.15 -13.78
N LEU A 40 26.73 23.74 -12.72
CA LEU A 40 26.63 23.22 -11.36
C LEU A 40 25.18 23.19 -10.88
N THR A 41 24.45 24.29 -11.04
CA THR A 41 23.03 24.36 -10.66
C THR A 41 22.19 23.32 -11.42
N MET A 42 22.49 23.06 -12.70
CA MET A 42 21.79 22.04 -13.49
C MET A 42 22.10 20.61 -12.99
N MET A 43 23.36 20.31 -12.65
CA MET A 43 23.74 19.02 -12.08
C MET A 43 23.06 18.78 -10.71
N GLN A 44 23.05 19.79 -9.85
CA GLN A 44 22.35 19.74 -8.56
C GLN A 44 20.86 19.45 -8.74
N TYR A 45 20.20 20.11 -9.69
CA TYR A 45 18.79 19.87 -10.00
C TYR A 45 18.54 18.43 -10.47
N ASN A 46 19.39 17.88 -11.34
CA ASN A 46 19.26 16.51 -11.82
C ASN A 46 19.37 15.48 -10.68
N ILE A 47 20.28 15.70 -9.73
CA ILE A 47 20.43 14.84 -8.54
C ILE A 47 19.15 14.91 -7.69
N LEU A 48 18.68 16.11 -7.37
CA LEU A 48 17.45 16.30 -6.58
C LEU A 48 16.21 15.71 -7.25
N CYS A 49 16.08 15.87 -8.57
CA CYS A 49 14.99 15.27 -9.35
C CYS A 49 15.05 13.74 -9.30
N THR A 50 16.25 13.16 -9.36
CA THR A 50 16.46 11.73 -9.23
C THR A 50 16.06 11.23 -7.84
N VAL A 51 16.46 11.91 -6.78
CA VAL A 51 16.05 11.58 -5.40
C VAL A 51 14.53 11.68 -5.24
N LYS A 52 13.93 12.79 -5.68
CA LYS A 52 12.47 13.00 -5.66
C LYS A 52 11.74 11.88 -6.40
N ARG A 53 12.29 11.42 -7.52
CA ARG A 53 11.76 10.28 -8.29
C ARG A 53 11.81 9.00 -7.46
N PHE A 54 12.95 8.68 -6.84
CA PHE A 54 13.08 7.50 -5.99
C PHE A 54 12.13 7.54 -4.79
N GLU A 55 12.08 8.66 -4.06
CA GLU A 55 11.16 8.84 -2.92
C GLU A 55 9.70 8.68 -3.33
N SER A 56 9.30 9.26 -4.47
CA SER A 56 7.93 9.14 -4.99
C SER A 56 7.55 7.71 -5.38
N TYR A 57 8.51 6.94 -5.92
CA TYR A 57 8.27 5.52 -6.25
C TYR A 57 8.30 4.63 -5.02
N GLU A 58 9.16 4.92 -4.04
CA GLU A 58 9.20 4.19 -2.77
C GLU A 58 7.93 4.43 -1.95
N THR A 59 7.37 5.64 -1.95
CA THR A 59 6.08 5.91 -1.28
C THR A 59 4.91 5.23 -1.97
N ILE A 60 4.82 5.28 -3.30
CA ILE A 60 3.74 4.59 -4.04
C ILE A 60 3.91 3.06 -3.93
N GLY A 61 5.12 2.55 -4.07
CA GLY A 61 5.43 1.12 -3.93
C GLY A 61 5.22 0.60 -2.52
N GLY A 62 5.55 1.40 -1.50
CA GLY A 62 5.29 1.11 -0.10
C GLY A 62 3.79 1.01 0.19
N LEU A 63 3.01 2.01 -0.24
CA LEU A 63 1.55 2.00 -0.10
C LEU A 63 0.92 0.80 -0.82
N PHE A 64 1.35 0.51 -2.05
CA PHE A 64 0.82 -0.63 -2.80
C PHE A 64 1.17 -1.97 -2.14
N ARG A 65 2.37 -2.07 -1.56
CA ARG A 65 2.82 -3.26 -0.83
C ARG A 65 2.04 -3.48 0.46
N GLU A 66 1.75 -2.42 1.21
CA GLU A 66 0.90 -2.47 2.42
C GLU A 66 -0.52 -2.90 2.04
N VAL A 67 -1.15 -2.22 1.08
CA VAL A 67 -2.50 -2.57 0.59
C VAL A 67 -2.55 -4.01 0.04
N SER A 68 -1.50 -4.47 -0.64
CA SER A 68 -1.43 -5.85 -1.14
C SER A 68 -1.28 -6.89 -0.02
N ALA A 69 -0.53 -6.56 1.03
CA ALA A 69 -0.39 -7.43 2.20
C ALA A 69 -1.72 -7.53 2.96
N ASP A 70 -2.38 -6.40 3.21
CA ASP A 70 -3.69 -6.35 3.87
C ASP A 70 -4.75 -7.12 3.06
N ALA A 71 -4.75 -6.97 1.73
CA ALA A 71 -5.65 -7.72 0.85
C ALA A 71 -5.40 -9.23 0.88
N LEU A 72 -4.13 -9.65 0.98
CA LEU A 72 -3.76 -11.05 1.11
C LEU A 72 -4.20 -11.62 2.47
N GLU A 73 -4.00 -10.89 3.56
CA GLU A 73 -4.45 -11.28 4.90
C GLU A 73 -5.98 -11.41 4.96
N LEU A 74 -6.72 -10.48 4.35
CA LEU A 74 -8.17 -10.57 4.22
C LEU A 74 -8.59 -11.83 3.44
N SER A 75 -7.93 -12.12 2.33
CA SER A 75 -8.19 -13.31 1.50
C SER A 75 -7.93 -14.62 2.25
N VAL A 76 -6.88 -14.68 3.09
CA VAL A 76 -6.61 -15.85 3.94
C VAL A 76 -7.68 -16.01 5.00
N THR A 77 -8.11 -14.91 5.62
CA THR A 77 -9.17 -14.90 6.63
C THR A 77 -10.50 -15.38 6.04
N ASP A 78 -10.87 -14.89 4.86
CA ASP A 78 -12.07 -15.32 4.14
C ASP A 78 -12.03 -16.82 3.79
N ARG A 79 -10.87 -17.33 3.36
CA ARG A 79 -10.68 -18.77 3.08
C ARG A 79 -10.81 -19.64 4.32
N ILE A 80 -10.28 -19.21 5.46
CA ILE A 80 -10.43 -19.94 6.73
C ILE A 80 -11.89 -19.95 7.16
N TRP A 81 -12.59 -18.82 7.05
CA TRP A 81 -14.01 -18.72 7.36
C TRP A 81 -14.85 -19.64 6.47
N GLU A 82 -14.57 -19.67 5.16
CA GLU A 82 -15.26 -20.55 4.21
C GLU A 82 -15.06 -22.03 4.56
N LEU A 83 -13.84 -22.44 4.93
CA LEU A 83 -13.55 -23.80 5.39
C LEU A 83 -14.34 -24.18 6.66
N ILE A 84 -14.43 -23.27 7.64
CA ILE A 84 -15.22 -23.50 8.86
C ILE A 84 -16.70 -23.71 8.50
N CYS A 85 -17.26 -22.85 7.65
CA CYS A 85 -18.65 -22.98 7.19
C CYS A 85 -18.89 -24.30 6.44
N GLN A 86 -17.98 -24.71 5.56
CA GLN A 86 -18.08 -25.98 4.85
C GLN A 86 -18.09 -27.18 5.80
N VAL A 87 -17.18 -27.21 6.79
CA VAL A 87 -17.14 -28.29 7.79
C VAL A 87 -18.44 -28.35 8.60
N VAL A 88 -19.01 -27.21 8.98
CA VAL A 88 -20.28 -27.20 9.73
C VAL A 88 -21.45 -27.65 8.85
N LEU A 89 -21.48 -27.28 7.58
CA LEU A 89 -22.50 -27.75 6.63
C LEU A 89 -22.47 -29.28 6.48
N GLU A 90 -21.28 -29.86 6.27
CA GLU A 90 -21.10 -31.31 6.16
C GLU A 90 -21.54 -32.05 7.43
N ILE A 91 -21.22 -31.52 8.62
CA ILE A 91 -21.66 -32.10 9.90
C ILE A 91 -23.19 -31.99 10.05
N ALA A 92 -23.78 -30.86 9.64
CA ALA A 92 -25.21 -30.64 9.72
C ALA A 92 -25.99 -31.59 8.79
N GLU A 93 -25.48 -31.85 7.58
CA GLU A 93 -26.03 -32.85 6.67
C GLU A 93 -25.96 -34.26 7.25
N MET A 94 -24.83 -34.65 7.87
CA MET A 94 -24.70 -35.96 8.51
C MET A 94 -25.66 -36.16 9.69
N VAL A 95 -25.97 -35.09 10.43
CA VAL A 95 -26.84 -35.15 11.63
C VAL A 95 -28.29 -34.80 11.30
N SER A 96 -28.62 -34.44 10.05
CA SER A 96 -29.93 -33.90 9.64
C SER A 96 -30.41 -32.73 10.53
N ALA A 97 -29.47 -31.87 10.90
CA ALA A 97 -29.70 -30.70 11.74
C ALA A 97 -29.54 -29.40 10.93
N ASP A 98 -30.07 -28.28 11.44
CA ASP A 98 -29.89 -26.99 10.80
C ASP A 98 -28.46 -26.46 11.01
N ALA A 99 -27.75 -26.22 9.91
CA ALA A 99 -26.35 -25.79 9.93
C ALA A 99 -26.17 -24.42 10.60
N SER A 100 -27.16 -23.53 10.52
CA SER A 100 -27.11 -22.20 11.13
C SER A 100 -27.24 -22.28 12.65
N GLU A 101 -28.12 -23.14 13.17
CA GLU A 101 -28.20 -23.43 14.61
C GLU A 101 -26.91 -24.07 15.15
N LEU A 102 -26.29 -24.96 14.37
CA LEU A 102 -25.05 -25.65 14.74
C LEU A 102 -23.85 -24.68 14.78
N LEU A 103 -23.73 -23.80 13.79
CA LEU A 103 -22.75 -22.70 13.79
C LEU A 103 -22.97 -21.75 14.98
N ALA A 104 -24.21 -21.37 15.27
CA ALA A 104 -24.53 -20.51 16.41
C ALA A 104 -24.20 -21.16 17.76
N ALA A 105 -24.40 -22.47 17.89
CA ALA A 105 -24.04 -23.23 19.08
C ALA A 105 -22.51 -23.41 19.24
N LEU A 106 -21.75 -23.43 18.14
CA LEU A 106 -20.29 -23.48 18.12
C LEU A 106 -19.65 -22.14 18.48
N VAL A 107 -20.24 -21.03 18.02
CA VAL A 107 -19.76 -19.66 18.29
C VAL A 107 -20.07 -19.22 19.73
N ASP A 108 -21.07 -19.82 20.39
CA ASP A 108 -21.46 -19.51 21.77
C ASP A 108 -20.75 -20.45 22.78
N PRO A 109 -19.65 -20.00 23.46
CA PRO A 109 -18.81 -20.86 24.29
C PRO A 109 -19.56 -21.65 25.39
N PRO A 110 -20.50 -21.07 26.19
CA PRO A 110 -21.19 -21.82 27.23
C PRO A 110 -22.10 -22.94 26.70
N LYS A 111 -22.61 -22.84 25.46
CA LYS A 111 -23.43 -23.91 24.84
C LYS A 111 -22.56 -25.03 24.28
N PHE A 112 -21.42 -24.69 23.67
CA PHE A 112 -20.49 -25.68 23.13
C PHE A 112 -19.99 -26.67 24.20
N TYR A 113 -19.55 -26.19 25.36
CA TYR A 113 -19.09 -27.06 26.45
C TYR A 113 -20.21 -27.96 27.00
N LYS A 114 -21.45 -27.47 26.99
CA LYS A 114 -22.62 -28.21 27.47
C LYS A 114 -22.95 -29.38 26.55
N ILE A 115 -22.93 -29.14 25.23
CA ILE A 115 -23.18 -30.17 24.22
C ILE A 115 -22.07 -31.24 24.26
N MET A 116 -20.79 -30.83 24.30
CA MET A 116 -19.65 -31.74 24.41
C MET A 116 -19.69 -32.64 25.67
N ASN A 117 -20.17 -32.11 26.80
CA ASN A 117 -20.31 -32.92 28.02
C ASN A 117 -21.46 -33.93 27.94
N ILE A 118 -22.55 -33.60 27.24
CA ILE A 118 -23.70 -34.52 27.06
C ILE A 118 -23.28 -35.72 26.20
N TYR A 119 -22.56 -35.50 25.09
CA TYR A 119 -22.10 -36.59 24.24
C TYR A 119 -21.01 -37.46 24.90
N LYS A 120 -20.17 -36.89 25.77
CA LYS A 120 -19.20 -37.67 26.58
C LYS A 120 -19.83 -38.55 27.66
N LEU A 121 -21.08 -38.27 28.05
CA LEU A 121 -21.83 -39.07 29.04
C LEU A 121 -22.72 -40.13 28.38
N ALA A 122 -22.89 -40.08 27.06
CA ALA A 122 -23.67 -41.03 26.28
C ALA A 122 -22.83 -42.16 25.65
N SER A 123 -21.49 -42.10 25.80
CA SER A 123 -20.55 -43.20 25.52
C SER A 123 -20.09 -43.86 26.81
#